data_AF-A0A846GPP5-F1
#
_entry.id   AF-A0A846GPP5-F1
#
_cell.length_a   1.000
_cell.length_b   1.000
_cell.length_c   1.000
_cell.angle_alpha   90.00
_cell.angle_beta   90.00
_cell.angle_gamma   90.00
#
_symmetry.space_group_name_H-M   'P 1'
#
loop_
_entity.id
_entity.type
_entity.pdbx_description
1 polymer ?
#
loop_
_entity_poly.entity_id
_entity_poly.type
_entity_poly.pdbx_seq_one_letter_code
_entity_poly.pdbx_strand_id
1 'polypeptide(L)'
;MRKLVHLAVVCLLVLSLGCLGLSQSAIASPMSSADTFSLNNLTLPSSTALIAQSSRSNAADAKLATEFGEKIDLNNTHVRKFRHYRGFYPGLAGKIIQNAPYKSVEDVLNIPGLSDSQKKNLQAHLDDFTVTKTSEVYNAGDDRYNPGVY
;
A
#
# COMPACT_ATOMS: atom_id res chain seq x y z
N MET A 1 31.88 48.04 -32.83
CA MET A 1 32.69 48.02 -31.58
C MET A 1 31.86 48.20 -30.31
N ARG A 2 30.91 49.14 -30.23
CA ARG A 2 30.10 49.37 -29.00
C ARG A 2 29.28 48.16 -28.50
N LYS A 3 28.71 47.34 -29.40
CA LYS A 3 27.90 46.15 -29.05
C LYS A 3 28.73 44.99 -28.48
N LEU A 4 29.97 44.82 -28.93
CA LEU A 4 30.92 43.83 -28.41
C LEU A 4 31.40 44.19 -27.01
N VAL A 5 31.60 45.49 -26.73
CA VAL A 5 31.96 45.97 -25.39
C VAL A 5 30.83 45.75 -24.38
N HIS A 6 29.56 45.93 -24.78
CA HIS A 6 28.42 45.65 -23.90
C HIS A 6 28.27 44.15 -23.61
N LEU A 7 28.49 43.28 -24.60
CA LEU A 7 28.45 41.84 -24.41
C LEU A 7 29.56 41.34 -23.47
N ALA A 8 30.77 41.91 -23.60
CA ALA A 8 31.89 41.61 -22.72
C ALA A 8 31.65 42.08 -21.27
N VAL A 9 31.05 43.25 -21.08
CA VAL A 9 30.71 43.79 -19.75
C VAL A 9 29.62 42.94 -19.07
N VAL A 10 28.61 42.48 -19.83
CA VAL A 10 27.56 41.60 -19.29
C VAL A 10 28.14 40.24 -18.89
N CYS A 11 29.03 39.63 -19.69
CA CYS A 11 29.70 38.39 -19.30
C CYS A 11 30.55 38.56 -18.04
N LEU A 12 31.23 39.70 -17.88
CA LEU A 12 32.07 39.96 -16.72
C LEU A 12 31.26 40.22 -15.43
N LEU A 13 30.05 40.78 -15.56
CA LEU A 13 29.09 40.89 -14.46
C LEU A 13 28.50 39.53 -14.04
N VAL A 14 28.22 38.64 -15.00
CA VAL A 14 27.68 37.30 -14.70
C VAL A 14 28.74 36.40 -14.05
N LEU A 15 30.01 36.50 -14.47
CA LEU A 15 31.10 35.76 -13.83
C LEU A 15 31.46 36.27 -12.43
N SER A 16 31.33 37.58 -12.16
CA SER A 16 31.63 38.13 -10.83
C SER A 16 30.56 37.85 -9.78
N LEU A 17 29.30 37.62 -10.18
CA LEU A 17 28.22 37.19 -9.28
C LEU A 17 28.34 35.72 -8.82
N GLY A 18 29.10 34.88 -9.55
CA GLY A 18 29.36 33.49 -9.15
C GLY A 18 30.48 33.34 -8.11
N CYS A 19 31.32 34.36 -7.92
CA CYS A 19 32.50 34.32 -7.04
C CYS A 19 32.32 35.03 -5.69
N LEU A 20 31.17 35.64 -5.44
CA LEU A 20 30.80 36.15 -4.13
C LEU A 20 30.09 35.02 -3.38
N GLY A 21 30.85 34.29 -2.56
CA GLY A 21 30.42 33.12 -1.82
C GLY A 21 29.10 33.30 -1.06
N LEU A 22 27.99 33.01 -1.74
CA LEU A 22 26.78 32.57 -1.07
C LEU A 22 27.12 31.22 -0.48
N SER A 23 27.29 31.20 0.84
CA SER A 23 27.43 29.98 1.62
C SER A 23 26.38 28.99 1.16
N GLN A 24 26.77 27.94 0.44
CA GLN A 24 25.91 26.80 0.24
C GLN A 24 25.69 26.21 1.63
N SER A 25 24.51 26.44 2.19
CA SER A 25 24.08 25.76 3.40
C SER A 25 24.03 24.27 3.09
N ALA A 26 25.11 23.56 3.42
CA ALA A 26 25.14 22.11 3.37
C ALA A 26 24.18 21.61 4.45
N ILE A 27 22.99 21.18 4.04
CA ILE A 27 22.05 20.52 4.94
C ILE A 27 22.55 19.08 5.08
N ALA A 28 23.34 18.82 6.11
CA ALA A 28 23.63 17.47 6.54
C ALA A 28 22.39 16.94 7.29
N SER A 29 21.75 15.89 6.78
CA SER A 29 20.68 15.18 7.49
C SER A 29 21.31 14.39 8.66
N PRO A 30 20.99 14.68 9.93
CA PRO A 30 21.42 13.79 11.01
C PRO A 30 20.59 12.51 10.93
N MET A 31 21.28 11.38 10.71
CA MET A 31 20.74 10.08 11.04
C MET A 31 20.86 9.94 12.57
N SER A 32 19.80 10.27 13.31
CA SER A 32 19.70 9.95 14.73
C SER A 32 18.32 9.40 15.05
N SER A 33 18.30 8.09 15.25
CA SER A 33 17.25 7.34 15.94
C SER A 33 17.20 7.75 17.41
N ALA A 34 16.59 8.88 17.73
CA ALA A 34 16.13 9.22 19.07
C ALA A 34 15.19 10.42 19.04
N ASP A 35 13.92 10.18 19.39
CA ASP A 35 12.84 11.15 19.53
C ASP A 35 13.15 12.21 20.60
N THR A 36 13.77 13.33 20.21
CA THR A 36 13.74 14.56 21.01
C THR A 36 13.37 15.74 20.12
N PHE A 37 12.11 16.18 20.22
CA PHE A 37 11.55 17.28 19.47
C PHE A 37 12.01 18.62 20.07
N SER A 38 13.01 19.27 19.47
CA SER A 38 13.53 20.58 19.86
C SER A 38 12.85 21.71 19.07
N LEU A 39 12.10 22.58 19.75
CA LEU A 39 11.38 23.71 19.15
C LEU A 39 12.30 24.84 18.63
N ASN A 40 13.57 24.84 19.01
CA ASN A 40 14.50 25.93 18.70
C ASN A 40 15.06 25.87 17.26
N ASN A 41 14.75 24.81 16.50
CA ASN A 41 15.20 24.65 15.11
C ASN A 41 14.02 24.52 14.14
N LEU A 42 12.90 25.20 14.42
CA LEU A 42 11.73 25.23 13.55
C LEU A 42 11.99 26.11 12.31
N THR A 43 12.87 25.64 11.42
CA THR A 43 12.88 26.08 10.02
C THR A 43 11.59 25.57 9.41
N LEU A 44 10.57 26.42 9.34
CA LEU A 44 9.27 26.10 8.75
C LEU A 44 9.53 25.60 7.32
N PRO A 45 9.36 24.30 7.03
CA PRO A 45 9.59 23.81 5.70
C PRO A 45 8.60 24.50 4.77
N SER A 46 9.11 25.08 3.68
CA SER A 46 8.30 25.58 2.57
C SER A 46 7.17 24.60 2.28
N SER A 47 5.96 25.09 2.04
CA SER A 47 4.69 24.36 1.99
C SER A 47 4.66 23.12 1.09
N THR A 48 5.66 22.93 0.22
CA THR A 48 5.89 21.76 -0.61
C THR A 48 6.36 20.52 0.15
N ALA A 49 7.12 20.66 1.24
CA ALA A 49 7.62 19.51 2.01
C ALA A 49 6.55 18.86 2.90
N LEU A 50 5.53 19.62 3.33
CA LEU A 50 4.42 19.08 4.11
C LEU A 50 3.47 18.19 3.24
N ILE A 51 3.38 18.48 1.94
CA ILE A 51 2.59 17.67 0.99
C ILE A 51 3.31 16.35 0.64
N ALA A 52 4.64 16.32 0.69
CA ALA A 52 5.44 15.12 0.44
C ALA A 52 5.43 14.11 1.61
N GLN A 53 4.88 14.50 2.76
CA GLN A 53 4.76 13.67 3.96
C GLN A 53 3.40 12.96 4.03
N SER A 54 2.82 12.63 2.87
CA SER A 54 1.76 11.62 2.82
C SER A 54 2.34 10.33 3.40
N SER A 55 1.80 9.93 4.54
CA SER A 55 2.21 8.79 5.34
C SER A 55 2.37 7.55 4.46
N ARG A 56 3.62 7.24 4.07
CA ARG A 56 4.01 5.98 3.43
C ARG A 56 3.75 4.87 4.44
N SER A 57 2.56 4.30 4.40
CA SER A 57 2.21 3.09 5.13
C SER A 57 2.38 1.88 4.19
N ASN A 58 2.80 0.76 4.76
CA ASN A 58 2.80 -0.50 4.03
C ASN A 58 1.34 -0.87 3.73
N ALA A 59 1.00 -1.02 2.46
CA ALA A 59 -0.35 -1.36 2.03
C ALA A 59 -0.83 -2.72 2.56
N ALA A 60 0.09 -3.67 2.80
CA ALA A 60 -0.21 -4.96 3.42
C ALA A 60 -0.67 -4.77 4.88
N ASP A 61 0.08 -3.99 5.66
CA ASP A 61 -0.21 -3.72 7.07
C ASP A 61 -1.51 -2.91 7.21
N ALA A 62 -1.71 -1.91 6.34
CA ALA A 62 -2.94 -1.13 6.30
C ALA A 62 -4.17 -2.01 6.03
N LYS A 63 -4.02 -3.04 5.18
CA LYS A 63 -5.09 -4.00 4.90
C LYS A 63 -5.31 -4.99 6.05
N LEU A 64 -4.25 -5.42 6.74
CA LEU A 64 -4.36 -6.26 7.93
C LEU A 64 -5.10 -5.56 9.07
N ALA A 65 -5.05 -4.24 9.14
CA ALA A 65 -5.79 -3.44 10.12
C ALA A 65 -7.30 -3.31 9.81
N THR A 66 -7.78 -3.85 8.68
CA THR A 66 -9.22 -3.90 8.36
C THR A 66 -9.81 -5.27 8.69
N GLU A 67 -11.10 -5.47 8.41
CA GLU A 67 -11.79 -6.76 8.56
C GLU A 67 -11.07 -7.96 7.89
N PHE A 68 -10.21 -7.70 6.90
CA PHE A 68 -9.34 -8.69 6.26
C PHE A 68 -8.40 -9.40 7.25
N GLY A 69 -7.88 -8.67 8.26
CA GLY A 69 -7.02 -9.25 9.29
C GLY A 69 -7.78 -10.01 10.38
N GLU A 70 -9.11 -9.84 10.45
CA GLU A 70 -9.96 -10.40 11.51
C GLU A 70 -10.70 -11.67 11.06
N LYS A 71 -11.17 -11.68 9.80
CA LYS A 71 -12.01 -12.73 9.22
C LYS A 71 -11.44 -13.25 7.90
N ILE A 72 -12.01 -14.35 7.39
CA ILE A 72 -11.68 -14.81 6.04
C ILE A 72 -12.34 -13.87 5.05
N ASP A 73 -11.53 -13.02 4.43
CA ASP A 73 -11.96 -12.21 3.31
C ASP A 73 -12.08 -13.06 2.04
N LEU A 74 -13.31 -13.23 1.53
CA LEU A 74 -13.61 -14.03 0.35
C LEU A 74 -12.96 -13.48 -0.93
N ASN A 75 -12.58 -12.20 -0.96
CA ASN A 75 -11.97 -11.54 -2.11
C ASN A 75 -10.44 -11.52 -2.08
N ASN A 76 -9.81 -11.68 -0.90
CA ASN A 76 -8.37 -11.44 -0.74
C ASN A 76 -7.62 -12.59 -0.06
N THR A 77 -8.30 -13.39 0.77
CA THR A 77 -7.62 -14.43 1.56
C THR A 77 -7.17 -15.60 0.68
N HIS A 78 -5.99 -16.13 0.97
CA HIS A 78 -5.42 -17.28 0.26
C HIS A 78 -6.08 -18.62 0.63
N VAL A 79 -6.08 -19.55 -0.33
CA VAL A 79 -6.83 -20.81 -0.33
C VAL A 79 -6.57 -21.69 0.90
N ARG A 80 -5.34 -21.67 1.42
CA ARG A 80 -4.93 -22.53 2.52
C ARG A 80 -5.57 -22.12 3.86
N LYS A 81 -6.06 -20.88 4.01
CA LYS A 81 -6.79 -20.47 5.22
C LYS A 81 -8.13 -21.19 5.36
N PHE A 82 -8.77 -21.56 4.25
CA PHE A 82 -10.02 -22.32 4.28
C PHE A 82 -9.88 -23.73 4.88
N ARG A 83 -8.65 -24.24 5.11
CA ARG A 83 -8.41 -25.50 5.83
C ARG A 83 -8.91 -25.48 7.28
N HIS A 84 -9.11 -24.30 7.86
CA HIS A 84 -9.64 -24.16 9.22
C HIS A 84 -11.09 -24.64 9.33
N TYR A 85 -11.83 -24.68 8.22
CA TYR A 85 -13.22 -25.12 8.17
C TYR A 85 -13.32 -26.51 7.55
N ARG A 86 -13.90 -27.44 8.32
CA ARG A 86 -14.08 -28.82 7.87
C ARG A 86 -14.95 -28.87 6.61
N GLY A 87 -14.44 -29.54 5.57
CA GLY A 87 -15.14 -29.71 4.29
C GLY A 87 -14.98 -28.56 3.30
N PHE A 88 -14.19 -27.53 3.61
CA PHE A 88 -13.93 -26.43 2.68
C PHE A 88 -12.80 -26.75 1.69
N TYR A 89 -11.64 -27.17 2.20
CA TYR A 89 -10.47 -27.45 1.36
C TYR A 89 -10.45 -28.92 0.86
N PRO A 90 -10.04 -29.19 -0.39
CA PRO A 90 -9.69 -28.23 -1.44
C PRO A 90 -10.89 -27.75 -2.27
N GLY A 91 -11.98 -28.53 -2.33
CA GLY A 91 -13.02 -28.36 -3.34
C GLY A 91 -13.83 -27.06 -3.23
N LEU A 92 -14.46 -26.83 -2.07
CA LEU A 92 -15.28 -25.63 -1.87
C LEU A 92 -14.41 -24.36 -1.85
N ALA A 93 -13.23 -24.41 -1.23
CA ALA A 93 -12.26 -23.32 -1.23
C ALA A 93 -11.84 -22.93 -2.66
N GLY A 94 -11.58 -23.90 -3.54
CA GLY A 94 -11.27 -23.65 -4.95
C GLY A 94 -12.41 -22.95 -5.68
N LYS A 95 -13.66 -23.40 -5.47
CA LYS A 95 -14.85 -22.73 -6.03
C LYS A 95 -14.98 -21.29 -5.54
N ILE A 96 -14.75 -21.04 -4.24
CA ILE A 96 -14.80 -19.69 -3.66
C ILE A 96 -13.79 -18.76 -4.34
N ILE A 97 -12.56 -19.22 -4.57
CA ILE A 97 -11.52 -18.39 -5.20
C ILE A 97 -11.83 -18.15 -6.68
N GLN A 98 -12.24 -19.17 -7.42
CA GLN A 98 -12.52 -19.07 -8.85
C GLN A 98 -13.72 -18.17 -9.19
N ASN A 99 -14.63 -17.98 -8.24
CA ASN A 99 -15.83 -17.15 -8.42
C ASN A 99 -15.73 -15.78 -7.73
N ALA A 100 -14.59 -15.46 -7.09
CA ALA A 100 -14.32 -14.12 -6.59
C ALA A 100 -14.11 -13.13 -7.75
N PRO A 101 -14.42 -11.83 -7.59
CA PRO A 101 -14.84 -11.18 -6.34
C PRO A 101 -16.35 -11.20 -6.08
N TYR A 102 -16.71 -11.12 -4.80
CA TYR A 102 -18.06 -10.99 -4.26
C TYR A 102 -18.36 -9.54 -3.85
N LYS A 103 -19.64 -9.14 -3.83
CA LYS A 103 -20.09 -7.81 -3.36
C LYS A 103 -20.52 -7.85 -1.91
N SER A 104 -21.16 -8.94 -1.49
CA SER A 104 -21.48 -9.23 -0.08
C SER A 104 -21.10 -10.66 0.27
N VAL A 105 -21.09 -10.99 1.56
CA VAL A 105 -20.73 -12.32 2.04
C VAL A 105 -21.70 -13.38 1.51
N GLU A 106 -23.00 -13.05 1.41
CA GLU A 106 -24.07 -13.95 0.98
C GLU A 106 -23.95 -14.37 -0.48
N ASP A 107 -23.28 -13.56 -1.32
CA ASP A 107 -23.06 -13.88 -2.73
C ASP A 107 -22.31 -15.21 -2.93
N VAL A 108 -21.54 -15.66 -1.93
CA VAL A 108 -20.86 -16.96 -1.94
C VAL A 108 -21.82 -18.14 -2.08
N LEU A 109 -23.08 -17.98 -1.68
CA LEU A 109 -24.12 -19.01 -1.81
C LEU A 109 -24.64 -19.16 -3.24
N ASN A 110 -24.33 -18.19 -4.10
CA ASN A 110 -24.76 -18.15 -5.50
C ASN A 110 -23.75 -18.79 -6.46
N ILE A 111 -22.65 -19.36 -5.95
CA ILE A 111 -21.65 -20.03 -6.77
C ILE A 111 -22.30 -21.17 -7.59
N PRO A 112 -22.07 -21.23 -8.91
CA PRO A 112 -22.60 -22.30 -9.75
C PRO A 112 -22.11 -23.68 -9.31
N GLY A 113 -23.02 -24.66 -9.30
CA GLY A 113 -22.66 -26.06 -9.03
C GLY A 113 -22.27 -26.36 -7.58
N LEU A 114 -22.67 -25.55 -6.60
CA LEU A 114 -22.60 -25.93 -5.19
C LEU A 114 -23.54 -27.10 -4.90
N SER A 115 -23.05 -28.13 -4.20
CA SER A 115 -23.91 -29.16 -3.61
C SER A 115 -24.65 -28.63 -2.39
N ASP A 116 -25.73 -29.29 -1.98
CA ASP A 116 -26.50 -28.91 -0.79
C ASP A 116 -25.64 -28.92 0.49
N SER A 117 -24.73 -29.90 0.61
CA SER A 117 -23.77 -29.94 1.71
C SER A 117 -22.80 -28.76 1.67
N GLN A 118 -22.39 -28.30 0.48
CA GLN A 118 -21.51 -27.13 0.36
C GLN A 118 -22.25 -25.86 0.76
N LYS A 119 -23.51 -25.68 0.32
CA LYS A 119 -24.36 -24.54 0.75
C LYS A 119 -24.57 -24.54 2.26
N LYS A 120 -24.88 -25.69 2.86
CA LYS A 120 -25.03 -25.82 4.32
C LYS A 120 -23.75 -25.44 5.07
N ASN A 121 -22.59 -25.89 4.57
CA ASN A 121 -21.30 -25.54 5.17
C ASN A 121 -21.01 -24.04 5.06
N LEU A 122 -21.30 -23.41 3.91
CA LEU A 122 -21.17 -21.95 3.76
C LEU A 122 -22.09 -21.20 4.73
N GLN A 123 -23.37 -21.59 4.80
CA GLN A 123 -24.36 -20.97 5.69
C GLN A 123 -23.95 -21.05 7.17
N ALA A 124 -23.34 -22.16 7.59
CA ALA A 124 -22.88 -22.34 8.96
C ALA A 124 -21.69 -21.44 9.37
N HIS A 125 -21.03 -20.82 8.38
CA HIS A 125 -19.79 -20.05 8.57
C HIS A 125 -19.84 -18.64 7.96
N LEU A 126 -21.02 -18.13 7.60
CA LEU A 126 -21.13 -16.77 7.02
C LEU A 126 -20.56 -15.71 7.96
N ASP A 127 -20.77 -15.86 9.27
CA ASP A 127 -20.26 -14.94 10.28
C ASP A 127 -18.72 -14.93 10.38
N ASP A 128 -18.05 -15.99 9.91
CA ASP A 128 -16.59 -16.11 9.89
C ASP A 128 -15.96 -15.41 8.67
N PHE A 129 -16.79 -14.94 7.74
CA PHE A 129 -16.38 -14.35 6.47
C PHE A 129 -16.56 -12.83 6.46
N THR A 130 -15.78 -12.18 5.62
CA THR A 130 -15.97 -10.79 5.22
C THR A 130 -15.75 -10.64 3.71
N VAL A 131 -16.14 -9.50 3.17
CA VAL A 131 -15.88 -9.10 1.79
C VAL A 131 -15.35 -7.68 1.83
N THR A 132 -14.09 -7.51 1.49
CA THR A 132 -13.52 -6.17 1.30
C THR A 132 -13.09 -5.96 -0.15
N LYS A 133 -12.77 -4.72 -0.51
CA LYS A 133 -12.25 -4.41 -1.86
C LYS A 133 -11.02 -5.26 -2.16
N THR A 134 -10.94 -5.79 -3.38
CA THR A 134 -9.75 -6.50 -3.86
C THR A 134 -8.49 -5.64 -3.70
N SER A 135 -7.41 -6.27 -3.27
CA SER A 135 -6.12 -5.63 -3.02
C SER A 135 -5.04 -6.35 -3.81
N GLU A 136 -4.31 -5.63 -4.66
CA GLU A 136 -3.21 -6.20 -5.44
C GLU A 136 -2.15 -6.88 -4.55
N VAL A 137 -1.92 -6.34 -3.35
CA VAL A 137 -0.94 -6.86 -2.37
C VAL A 137 -1.19 -8.31 -1.97
N TYR A 138 -2.43 -8.80 -2.06
CA TYR A 138 -2.81 -10.18 -1.71
C TYR A 138 -3.35 -11.00 -2.89
N ASN A 139 -3.50 -10.38 -4.05
CA ASN A 139 -4.09 -11.02 -5.24
C ASN A 139 -3.13 -11.16 -6.41
N ALA A 140 -2.11 -10.30 -6.51
CA ALA A 140 -1.14 -10.37 -7.59
C ALA A 140 -0.36 -11.68 -7.55
N GLY A 141 0.17 -12.12 -8.69
CA GLY A 141 1.07 -13.27 -8.75
C GLY A 141 0.47 -14.61 -8.34
N ASP A 142 -0.87 -14.74 -8.37
CA ASP A 142 -1.57 -15.93 -7.85
C ASP A 142 -1.32 -16.19 -6.36
N ASP A 143 -1.04 -15.14 -5.57
CA ASP A 143 -0.78 -15.23 -4.13
C ASP A 143 -1.97 -15.83 -3.34
N ARG A 144 -3.18 -15.75 -3.89
CA ARG A 144 -4.35 -16.44 -3.33
C ARG A 144 -4.24 -17.96 -3.42
N TYR A 145 -3.49 -18.50 -4.39
CA TYR A 145 -3.20 -19.92 -4.46
C TYR A 145 -1.95 -20.28 -3.67
N ASN A 146 -0.88 -19.50 -3.80
CA ASN A 146 0.38 -19.74 -3.12
C ASN A 146 1.06 -18.43 -2.66
N PRO A 147 0.89 -18.03 -1.39
CA PRO A 147 1.52 -16.82 -0.86
C PRO A 147 2.99 -17.03 -0.46
N GLY A 148 3.62 -18.17 -0.80
CA GLY A 148 5.02 -18.46 -0.47
C GLY A 148 5.29 -18.81 1.01
N VAL A 149 4.26 -19.08 1.80
CA VAL A 149 4.36 -19.50 3.21
C VAL A 149 3.92 -20.94 3.33
N TYR A 150 4.75 -21.83 3.89
CA TYR A 150 4.51 -23.29 3.94
C TYR A 150 4.28 -23.81 5.35
#